data_AF-A0A816CCK0-F1
#
_entry.id   AF-A0A816CCK0-F1
#
_cell.length_a   1.000
_cell.length_b   1.000
_cell.length_c   1.000
_cell.angle_alpha   90.00
_cell.angle_beta   90.00
_cell.angle_gamma   90.00
#
_symmetry.space_group_name_H-M   'P 1'
#
loop_
_entity.id
_entity.type
_entity.pdbx_description
1 polymer ?
#
loop_
_entity_poly.entity_id
_entity_poly.type
_entity_poly.pdbx_seq_one_letter_code
_entity_poly.pdbx_strand_id
1 'polypeptide(L)'
;MYLNERLQLHEHMNKEDALNSIIELENFYTGLKSKLRGSPSEMVDKAWHAHILNTPMYFRFSETMFGKYLHHLPFWSGNREQAAELVDDIPMFEKLKALGIENMNETVWTYRLEKKMANDLQSERIE
;
A
#
# COMPACT_ATOMS: atom_id res chain seq x y z
N MET A 1 18.04 -7.09 -6.41
CA MET A 1 16.88 -7.88 -5.97
C MET A 1 15.63 -7.26 -6.58
N TYR A 2 14.87 -8.05 -7.34
CA TYR A 2 13.62 -7.57 -7.92
C TYR A 2 12.58 -7.35 -6.82
N LEU A 3 11.67 -6.38 -7.00
CA LEU A 3 10.65 -6.02 -6.00
C LEU A 3 9.87 -7.25 -5.50
N ASN A 4 9.53 -8.15 -6.41
CA ASN A 4 8.85 -9.42 -6.12
C ASN A 4 9.64 -10.33 -5.16
N GLU A 5 10.96 -10.47 -5.37
CA GLU A 5 11.82 -11.28 -4.49
C GLU A 5 11.92 -10.66 -3.10
N ARG A 6 11.99 -9.31 -3.03
CA ARG A 6 12.04 -8.57 -1.76
C ARG A 6 10.80 -8.82 -0.92
N LEU A 7 9.62 -8.74 -1.54
CA LEU A 7 8.36 -8.96 -0.87
C LEU A 7 8.25 -10.39 -0.33
N GLN A 8 8.74 -11.37 -1.08
CA GLN A 8 8.75 -12.76 -0.61
C GLN A 8 9.74 -12.97 0.56
N LEU A 9 10.96 -12.43 0.45
CA LEU A 9 12.01 -12.70 1.43
C LEU A 9 11.88 -11.88 2.72
N HIS A 10 11.41 -10.64 2.64
CA HIS A 10 11.42 -9.70 3.77
C HIS A 10 10.03 -9.36 4.30
N GLU A 11 8.99 -9.43 3.47
CA GLU A 11 7.60 -9.23 3.90
C GLU A 11 6.85 -10.56 4.07
N HIS A 12 7.52 -11.69 3.82
CA HIS A 12 6.98 -13.05 3.90
C HIS A 12 5.72 -13.27 3.07
N MET A 13 5.57 -12.52 1.97
CA MET A 13 4.49 -12.72 1.02
C MET A 13 4.72 -14.01 0.22
N ASN A 14 3.67 -14.76 -0.06
CA ASN A 14 3.77 -15.79 -1.09
C ASN A 14 3.91 -15.11 -2.48
N LYS A 15 4.24 -15.88 -3.50
CA LYS A 15 4.48 -15.36 -4.86
C LYS A 15 3.26 -14.62 -5.44
N GLU A 16 2.06 -15.13 -5.20
CA GLU A 16 0.82 -14.53 -5.71
C GLU A 16 0.52 -13.20 -5.01
N ASP A 17 0.60 -13.16 -3.69
CA ASP A 17 0.43 -11.94 -2.89
C ASP A 17 1.43 -10.85 -3.26
N ALA A 18 2.69 -11.24 -3.49
CA ALA A 18 3.75 -10.31 -3.89
C ALA A 18 3.45 -9.70 -5.27
N LEU A 19 3.01 -10.50 -6.25
CA LEU A 19 2.64 -10.01 -7.58
C LEU A 19 1.40 -9.12 -7.52
N ASN A 20 0.35 -9.53 -6.81
CA ASN A 20 -0.87 -8.74 -6.65
C ASN A 20 -0.58 -7.40 -5.96
N SER A 21 0.28 -7.38 -4.93
CA SER A 21 0.68 -6.14 -4.25
C SER A 21 1.44 -5.18 -5.17
N ILE A 22 2.25 -5.71 -6.09
CA ILE A 22 2.98 -4.89 -7.08
C ILE A 22 1.99 -4.27 -8.07
N ILE A 23 1.01 -5.04 -8.55
CA ILE A 23 -0.04 -4.53 -9.45
C ILE A 23 -0.82 -3.40 -8.77
N GLU A 24 -1.26 -3.60 -7.51
CA GLU A 24 -2.01 -2.58 -6.79
C GLU A 24 -1.16 -1.36 -6.39
N LEU A 25 0.15 -1.52 -6.25
CA LEU A 25 1.06 -0.39 -6.10
C LEU A 25 1.07 0.52 -7.34
N GLU A 26 0.90 -0.03 -8.55
CA GLU A 26 0.77 0.78 -9.77
C GLU A 26 -0.55 1.57 -9.79
N ASN A 27 -1.65 0.97 -9.34
CA ASN A 27 -2.93 1.65 -9.15
C ASN A 27 -2.81 2.78 -8.11
N PHE A 28 -2.10 2.52 -7.01
CA PHE A 28 -1.80 3.54 -6.00
C PHE A 28 -1.03 4.73 -6.58
N TYR A 29 0.04 4.48 -7.35
CA TYR A 29 0.79 5.56 -8.03
C TYR A 29 -0.07 6.34 -9.04
N THR A 30 -0.98 5.66 -9.73
CA THR A 30 -1.96 6.31 -10.62
C THR A 30 -2.84 7.27 -9.84
N GLY A 31 -3.34 6.87 -8.66
CA GLY A 31 -4.11 7.75 -7.78
C GLY A 31 -3.31 8.98 -7.33
N LEU A 32 -2.07 8.78 -6.88
CA LEU A 32 -1.17 9.88 -6.50
C LEU A 32 -0.90 10.84 -7.66
N LYS A 33 -0.68 10.32 -8.88
CA LYS A 33 -0.46 11.14 -10.08
C LYS A 33 -1.70 11.95 -10.46
N SER A 34 -2.88 11.39 -10.21
CA SER A 34 -4.18 12.06 -10.32
C SER A 34 -4.48 13.03 -9.17
N LYS A 35 -3.49 13.31 -8.30
CA LYS A 35 -3.58 14.21 -7.14
C LYS A 35 -4.58 13.76 -6.07
N LEU A 36 -4.93 12.46 -6.04
CA LEU A 36 -5.71 11.89 -4.94
C LEU A 36 -4.84 11.79 -3.69
N ARG A 37 -5.46 12.04 -2.53
CA ARG A 37 -4.86 11.84 -1.22
C ARG A 37 -5.68 10.78 -0.49
N GLY A 38 -5.04 9.72 -0.05
CA GLY A 38 -5.69 8.60 0.63
C GLY A 38 -4.66 7.60 1.10
N SER A 39 -4.96 6.88 2.17
CA SER A 39 -4.05 5.87 2.70
C SER A 39 -3.96 4.65 1.76
N PRO A 40 -2.76 4.06 1.56
CA PRO A 40 -2.63 2.73 0.99
C PRO A 40 -3.19 1.66 1.96
N SER A 41 -3.46 0.46 1.46
CA SER A 41 -3.63 -0.72 2.33
C SER A 41 -2.28 -1.20 2.88
N GLU A 42 -2.27 -2.09 3.87
CA GLU A 42 -1.01 -2.61 4.41
C GLU A 42 -0.14 -3.30 3.33
N MET A 43 -0.74 -4.08 2.44
CA MET A 43 0.00 -4.79 1.40
C MET A 43 0.62 -3.82 0.39
N VAL A 44 -0.14 -2.78 0.00
CA VAL A 44 0.36 -1.71 -0.88
C VAL A 44 1.45 -0.89 -0.18
N ASP A 45 1.30 -0.60 1.12
CA ASP A 45 2.30 0.09 1.93
C ASP A 45 3.63 -0.68 1.97
N LYS A 46 3.56 -2.00 2.15
CA LYS A 46 4.73 -2.92 2.11
C LYS A 46 5.40 -2.93 0.75
N ALA A 47 4.63 -2.99 -0.32
CA ALA A 47 5.14 -2.89 -1.69
C ALA A 47 5.82 -1.54 -1.95
N TRP A 48 5.21 -0.44 -1.49
CA TRP A 48 5.78 0.90 -1.63
C TRP A 48 7.10 1.03 -0.87
N HIS A 49 7.15 0.60 0.39
CA HIS A 49 8.37 0.57 1.19
C HIS A 49 9.48 -0.25 0.53
N ALA A 50 9.15 -1.46 0.06
CA ALA A 50 10.09 -2.31 -0.64
C ALA A 50 10.62 -1.67 -1.94
N HIS A 51 9.78 -0.90 -2.65
CA HIS A 51 10.19 -0.16 -3.85
C HIS A 51 11.19 0.95 -3.52
N ILE A 52 10.97 1.70 -2.43
CA ILE A 52 11.88 2.78 -1.98
C ILE A 52 13.29 2.27 -1.67
N LEU A 53 13.38 1.08 -1.09
CA LEU A 53 14.67 0.45 -0.76
C LEU A 53 15.50 0.07 -1.99
N ASN A 54 14.93 0.13 -3.21
CA ASN A 54 15.68 0.13 -4.45
C ASN A 54 16.07 1.56 -4.84
N THR A 55 16.86 2.21 -3.98
CA THR A 55 17.01 3.67 -3.91
C THR A 55 17.34 4.34 -5.26
N PRO A 56 18.33 3.89 -6.06
CA PRO A 56 18.63 4.56 -7.33
C PRO A 56 17.51 4.45 -8.38
N MET A 57 16.80 3.33 -8.41
CA MET A 57 15.64 3.16 -9.30
C MET A 57 14.46 3.99 -8.81
N TYR A 58 14.20 4.00 -7.50
CA TYR A 58 13.08 4.73 -6.93
C TYR A 58 13.22 6.24 -7.11
N PHE A 59 14.43 6.79 -6.97
CA PHE A 59 14.70 8.20 -7.28
C PHE A 59 14.36 8.53 -8.73
N ARG A 60 14.86 7.74 -9.70
CA ARG A 60 14.57 7.95 -11.12
C ARG A 60 13.08 7.80 -11.45
N PHE A 61 12.43 6.79 -10.87
CA PHE A 61 10.99 6.59 -11.01
C PHE A 61 10.21 7.81 -10.51
N SER A 62 10.55 8.31 -9.32
CA SER A 62 9.88 9.45 -8.72
C SER A 62 10.02 10.72 -9.54
N GLU A 63 11.25 11.02 -9.99
CA GLU A 63 11.51 12.16 -10.88
C GLU A 63 10.72 12.04 -12.19
N THR A 64 10.71 10.86 -12.81
CA THR A 64 10.01 10.62 -14.08
C THR A 64 8.48 10.74 -13.95
N MET A 65 7.91 10.16 -12.89
CA MET A 65 6.47 10.03 -12.74
C MET A 65 5.82 11.23 -12.05
N PHE A 66 6.53 11.88 -11.13
CA PHE A 66 5.99 12.94 -10.27
C PHE A 66 6.78 14.26 -10.35
N GLY A 67 7.91 14.29 -11.04
CA GLY A 67 8.76 15.49 -11.16
C GLY A 67 9.50 15.85 -9.87
N LYS A 68 9.47 14.98 -8.86
CA LYS A 68 10.13 15.14 -7.56
C LYS A 68 10.22 13.79 -6.86
N TYR A 69 11.11 13.68 -5.87
CA TYR A 69 11.11 12.54 -4.95
C TYR A 69 9.77 12.40 -4.23
N LEU A 70 9.15 11.22 -4.34
CA LEU A 70 7.92 10.89 -3.63
C LEU A 70 8.27 10.38 -2.23
N HIS A 71 8.03 11.20 -1.22
CA HIS A 71 8.30 10.84 0.18
C HIS A 71 7.27 9.84 0.70
N HIS A 72 7.73 8.94 1.56
CA HIS A 72 6.92 7.90 2.18
C HIS A 72 7.21 7.81 3.67
N LEU A 73 6.15 7.75 4.46
CA LEU A 73 6.18 7.47 5.89
C LEU A 73 5.41 6.17 6.12
N PRO A 74 6.09 5.04 6.42
CA PRO A 74 5.42 3.75 6.56
C PRO A 74 4.41 3.77 7.71
N PHE A 75 3.20 3.27 7.48
CA PHE A 75 2.13 3.30 8.48
C PHE A 75 2.46 2.43 9.71
N TRP A 76 3.33 1.43 9.57
CA TRP A 76 3.74 0.55 10.67
C TRP A 76 4.91 1.07 11.51
N SER A 77 5.55 2.18 11.13
CA SER A 77 6.80 2.65 11.76
C SER A 77 6.62 3.33 13.14
N GLY A 78 5.43 3.24 13.75
CA GLY A 78 5.11 3.88 15.03
C GLY A 78 4.65 5.33 14.93
N ASN A 79 4.84 5.99 13.78
CA ASN A 79 4.41 7.39 13.52
C ASN A 79 3.00 7.48 12.91
N ARG A 80 2.08 6.64 13.36
CA ARG A 80 0.75 6.47 12.74
C ARG A 80 -0.08 7.75 12.75
N GLU A 81 0.05 8.57 13.79
CA GLU A 81 -0.64 9.87 13.91
C GLU A 81 -0.16 10.86 12.85
N GLN A 82 1.15 11.02 12.66
CA GLN A 82 1.70 11.85 11.58
C GLN A 82 1.35 11.33 10.19
N ALA A 83 1.35 10.01 9.99
CA ALA A 83 0.96 9.43 8.72
C ALA A 83 -0.53 9.66 8.40
N ALA A 84 -1.39 9.63 9.42
CA ALA A 84 -2.82 9.89 9.30
C ALA A 84 -3.13 11.34 8.91
N GLU A 85 -2.38 12.33 9.42
CA GLU A 85 -2.58 13.74 9.05
C GLU A 85 -2.25 14.06 7.58
N LEU A 86 -1.48 13.21 6.91
CA LEU A 86 -1.02 13.43 5.53
C LEU A 86 -1.98 12.89 4.46
N VAL A 87 -2.97 12.11 4.88
CA VAL A 87 -3.93 11.42 4.01
C VAL A 87 -5.35 11.82 4.38
N ASP A 88 -6.27 11.76 3.41
CA ASP A 88 -7.68 11.99 3.70
C ASP A 88 -8.27 10.78 4.43
N ASP A 89 -9.36 10.97 5.19
CA ASP A 89 -10.07 9.90 5.91
C ASP A 89 -10.55 8.77 4.99
N ILE A 90 -10.73 9.08 3.70
CA ILE A 90 -11.19 8.13 2.69
C ILE A 90 -9.98 7.35 2.15
N PRO A 91 -9.95 6.00 2.27
CA PRO A 91 -8.88 5.17 1.74
C PRO A 91 -8.68 5.36 0.24
N MET A 92 -7.44 5.15 -0.24
CA MET A 92 -7.14 5.30 -1.67
C MET A 92 -8.02 4.39 -2.54
N PHE A 93 -8.37 3.20 -2.05
CA PHE A 93 -9.23 2.23 -2.76
C PHE A 93 -10.58 2.83 -3.19
N GLU A 94 -11.28 3.54 -2.28
CA GLU A 94 -12.57 4.17 -2.59
C GLU A 94 -12.41 5.30 -3.62
N LYS A 95 -11.30 6.04 -3.54
CA LYS A 95 -11.01 7.13 -4.48
C LYS A 95 -10.66 6.60 -5.87
N LEU A 96 -9.93 5.50 -5.96
CA LEU A 96 -9.59 4.83 -7.22
C LEU A 96 -10.85 4.30 -7.91
N LYS A 97 -11.79 3.71 -7.15
CA LYS A 97 -13.12 3.34 -7.69
C LYS A 97 -13.87 4.56 -8.22
N ALA A 98 -13.91 5.65 -7.47
CA ALA A 98 -14.55 6.90 -7.92
C ALA A 98 -13.88 7.52 -9.17
N LEU A 99 -12.60 7.22 -9.40
CA LEU A 99 -11.85 7.60 -10.60
C LEU A 99 -12.13 6.66 -11.80
N GLY A 100 -12.88 5.56 -11.61
CA GLY A 100 -13.21 4.58 -12.64
C GLY A 100 -12.22 3.40 -12.75
N ILE A 101 -11.35 3.21 -11.76
CA ILE A 101 -10.46 2.05 -11.69
C ILE A 101 -11.19 0.94 -10.95
N GLU A 102 -11.84 0.04 -11.68
CA GLU A 102 -12.74 -0.98 -11.11
C GLU A 102 -12.11 -2.38 -11.02
N ASN A 103 -11.10 -2.68 -11.84
CA ASN A 103 -10.45 -3.99 -11.90
C ASN A 103 -9.28 -4.12 -10.89
N MET A 104 -9.50 -3.70 -9.65
CA MET A 104 -8.52 -3.85 -8.56
C MET A 104 -8.75 -5.14 -7.79
N ASN A 105 -7.68 -5.73 -7.26
CA ASN A 105 -7.77 -6.86 -6.35
C ASN A 105 -8.21 -6.40 -4.95
N GLU A 106 -9.50 -6.53 -4.65
CA GLU A 106 -10.07 -6.07 -3.37
C GLU A 106 -9.37 -6.65 -2.14
N THR A 107 -8.94 -7.93 -2.19
CA THR A 107 -8.29 -8.57 -1.04
C THR A 107 -6.96 -7.92 -0.66
N VAL A 108 -6.23 -7.37 -1.63
CA VAL A 108 -5.01 -6.59 -1.38
C VAL A 108 -5.34 -5.27 -0.70
N TRP A 109 -6.45 -4.64 -1.08
CA TRP A 109 -6.89 -3.36 -0.52
C TRP A 109 -7.55 -3.48 0.85
N THR A 110 -8.18 -4.61 1.15
CA THR A 110 -8.87 -4.88 2.42
C THR A 110 -8.03 -5.70 3.41
N TYR A 111 -6.84 -6.16 3.01
CA TYR A 111 -5.94 -6.93 3.86
C TYR A 111 -5.72 -6.26 5.22
N ARG A 112 -6.05 -7.01 6.28
CA ARG A 112 -6.09 -6.65 7.72
C ARG A 112 -7.43 -6.12 8.28
N LEU A 113 -8.42 -5.71 7.47
CA LEU A 113 -9.80 -5.62 7.98
C LEU A 113 -10.25 -7.01 8.48
N GLU A 114 -9.98 -8.04 7.69
CA GLU A 114 -10.34 -9.42 8.01
C GLU A 114 -9.54 -10.00 9.18
N LYS A 115 -8.22 -9.74 9.28
CA LYS A 115 -7.41 -10.24 10.41
C LYS A 115 -7.76 -9.57 11.74
N LYS A 116 -8.06 -8.26 11.71
CA LYS A 116 -8.50 -7.54 12.91
C LYS A 116 -9.90 -8.04 13.33
N MET A 117 -10.85 -8.13 12.39
CA MET A 117 -12.19 -8.67 12.66
C MET A 117 -12.15 -10.13 13.14
N ALA A 118 -11.28 -10.98 12.58
CA ALA A 118 -11.12 -12.36 13.02
C ALA A 118 -10.56 -12.45 14.46
N ASN A 119 -9.59 -11.60 14.80
CA ASN A 119 -9.05 -11.53 16.15
C ASN A 119 -10.07 -10.97 17.15
N ASP A 120 -10.83 -9.94 16.77
CA ASP A 120 -11.86 -9.32 17.60
C ASP A 120 -13.02 -10.33 17.85
N LEU A 121 -13.51 -11.03 16.81
CA LEU A 121 -14.52 -12.09 16.92
C LEU A 121 -14.06 -13.30 17.75
N GLN A 122 -12.75 -13.56 17.82
CA GLN A 122 -12.19 -14.64 18.63
C GLN A 122 -12.02 -14.21 20.09
N SER A 123 -11.84 -12.92 20.36
CA SER A 123 -11.83 -12.36 21.72
C SER A 123 -13.22 -12.31 22.36
N GLU A 124 -14.28 -12.02 21.58
CA GLU A 124 -15.67 -11.98 22.04
C GLU A 124 -16.29 -13.38 22.32
N ARG A 125 -15.64 -14.47 21.87
CA ARG A 125 -16.10 -15.86 22.10
C ARG A 125 -15.53 -16.49 23.38
N ILE A 126 -14.66 -15.78 24.09
CA ILE A 126 -13.96 -16.27 25.29
C ILE A 126 -14.51 -15.61 26.58
N GLU A 127 -15.46 -14.67 26.46
CA GLU A 127 -16.29 -14.16 27.57
C GLU A 127 -17.65 -14.87 27.64
#